data_AF-A0A932XWT0-F1
#
_entry.id   AF-A0A932XWT0-F1
#
_cell.length_a   1.000
_cell.length_b   1.000
_cell.length_c   1.000
_cell.angle_alpha   90.00
_cell.angle_beta   90.00
_cell.angle_gamma   90.00
#
_symmetry.space_group_name_H-M   'P 1'
#
loop_
_entity.id
_entity.type
_entity.pdbx_description
1 polymer ?
#
loop_
_entity_poly.entity_id
_entity_poly.type
_entity_poly.pdbx_seq_one_letter_code
_entity_poly.pdbx_strand_id
1 'polypeptide(L)'
;MPVTATGEVQYTKEQVDACVRRHAATIYRYYRALGVQELWLLICLQGAMYYGVDVSRAIRRLDPAEELPLGVDVTYYTRYGNETTGAKVEVIIPIPAHLAGKHVLVIEDIIEGGVTLKAILDDLAVIGPASINLAVLTMKPGLQEVELPAPLVTPLEVTGWVEGAGLDTAKRRRELPHLQRRA
;
A
#
# COMPACT_ATOMS: atom_id res chain seq x y z
N MET A 1 -28.46 4.44 -11.10
CA MET A 1 -28.88 4.13 -9.72
C MET A 1 -27.86 4.77 -8.78
N PRO A 2 -28.22 5.72 -7.92
CA PRO A 2 -27.28 6.21 -6.92
C PRO A 2 -26.99 5.06 -5.96
N VAL A 3 -25.71 4.73 -5.82
CA VAL A 3 -25.24 3.69 -4.93
C VAL A 3 -25.37 4.22 -3.51
N THR A 4 -26.45 3.90 -2.82
CA THR A 4 -26.55 4.10 -1.38
C THR A 4 -25.44 3.28 -0.71
N ALA A 5 -24.76 3.87 0.28
CA ALA A 5 -23.76 3.16 1.07
C ALA A 5 -24.48 2.08 1.89
N THR A 6 -24.35 0.82 1.46
CA THR A 6 -25.03 -0.34 2.07
C THR A 6 -24.14 -1.06 3.09
N GLY A 7 -23.05 -0.45 3.55
CA GLY A 7 -22.03 -1.08 4.39
C GLY A 7 -21.87 -0.40 5.76
N GLU A 8 -21.34 -1.15 6.73
CA GLU A 8 -21.00 -0.63 8.06
C GLU A 8 -19.66 0.10 8.00
N VAL A 9 -19.63 1.39 8.35
CA VAL A 9 -18.39 2.19 8.33
C VAL A 9 -17.44 1.70 9.43
N GLN A 10 -16.24 1.26 9.04
CA GLN A 10 -15.16 0.90 9.98
C GLN A 10 -14.24 2.09 10.27
N TYR A 11 -13.95 2.90 9.24
CA TYR A 11 -13.20 4.14 9.39
C TYR A 11 -13.81 5.25 8.54
N THR A 12 -14.07 6.40 9.14
CA THR A 12 -14.51 7.60 8.42
C THR A 12 -13.39 8.16 7.55
N LYS A 13 -13.75 9.06 6.64
CA LYS A 13 -12.77 9.79 5.82
C LYS A 13 -11.70 10.46 6.68
N GLU A 14 -12.12 11.12 7.76
CA GLU A 14 -11.23 11.87 8.65
C GLU A 14 -10.22 10.95 9.33
N GLN A 15 -10.63 9.73 9.68
CA GLN A 15 -9.76 8.70 10.27
C GLN A 15 -8.77 8.16 9.24
N VAL A 16 -9.20 7.89 8.00
CA VAL A 16 -8.31 7.49 6.89
C VAL A 16 -7.29 8.60 6.62
N ASP A 17 -7.74 9.85 6.48
CA ASP A 17 -6.84 10.99 6.23
C ASP A 17 -5.85 11.20 7.40
N ALA A 18 -6.30 11.01 8.64
CA ALA A 18 -5.43 11.09 9.81
C ALA A 18 -4.37 9.98 9.82
N CYS A 19 -4.75 8.76 9.40
CA CYS A 19 -3.83 7.65 9.22
C CYS A 19 -2.77 7.98 8.16
N VAL A 20 -3.18 8.47 6.99
CA VAL A 20 -2.28 8.89 5.91
C VAL A 20 -1.29 9.95 6.39
N ARG A 21 -1.76 10.98 7.11
CA ARG A 21 -0.86 12.02 7.67
C ARG A 21 0.14 11.44 8.66
N ARG A 22 -0.30 10.52 9.53
CA ARG A 22 0.60 9.81 10.46
C ARG A 22 1.65 9.00 9.71
N HIS A 23 1.25 8.26 8.68
CA HIS A 23 2.15 7.45 7.87
C HIS A 23 3.19 8.32 7.17
N ALA A 24 2.74 9.40 6.52
CA ALA A 24 3.64 10.36 5.87
C ALA A 24 4.69 10.92 6.84
N ALA A 25 4.28 11.31 8.05
CA ALA A 25 5.20 11.83 9.06
C ALA A 25 6.23 10.77 9.51
N THR A 26 5.81 9.52 9.70
CA THR A 26 6.72 8.42 10.04
C THR A 26 7.71 8.14 8.91
N ILE A 27 7.23 8.00 7.67
CA ILE A 27 8.06 7.75 6.49
C ILE A 27 9.09 8.87 6.31
N TYR A 28 8.64 10.12 6.35
CA TYR A 28 9.51 11.28 6.19
C TYR A 28 10.61 11.30 7.26
N ARG A 29 10.25 11.19 8.55
CA ARG A 29 11.23 11.21 9.64
C ARG A 29 12.22 10.06 9.54
N TYR A 30 11.75 8.86 9.20
CA TYR A 30 12.59 7.68 9.05
C TYR A 30 13.67 7.90 7.97
N TYR A 31 13.29 8.26 6.76
CA TYR A 31 14.24 8.40 5.65
C TYR A 31 15.15 9.63 5.79
N ARG A 32 14.64 10.73 6.36
CA ARG A 32 15.48 11.90 6.67
C ARG A 32 16.52 11.59 7.74
N ALA A 33 16.16 10.86 8.79
CA ALA A 33 17.11 10.45 9.83
C ALA A 33 18.23 9.55 9.29
N LEU A 34 17.96 8.79 8.22
CA LEU A 34 18.95 7.98 7.51
C LEU A 34 19.77 8.77 6.47
N GLY A 35 19.51 10.06 6.29
CA GLY A 35 20.19 10.89 5.29
C GLY A 35 19.88 10.51 3.84
N VAL A 36 18.75 9.83 3.59
CA VAL A 36 18.34 9.42 2.25
C VAL A 36 17.99 10.63 1.39
N GLN A 37 18.61 10.70 0.22
CA GLN A 37 18.49 11.84 -0.71
C GLN A 37 17.29 11.72 -1.66
N GLU A 38 16.83 10.50 -1.93
CA GLU A 38 15.70 10.23 -2.80
C GLU A 38 15.02 8.93 -2.36
N LEU A 39 13.69 8.94 -2.28
CA LEU A 39 12.88 7.78 -1.96
C LEU A 39 12.00 7.41 -3.15
N TRP A 40 11.99 6.13 -3.55
CA TRP A 40 11.11 5.62 -4.59
C TRP A 40 9.90 4.92 -3.99
N LEU A 41 8.72 5.41 -4.33
CA LEU A 41 7.45 4.76 -4.00
C LEU A 41 7.12 3.75 -5.08
N LEU A 42 7.11 2.47 -4.73
CA LEU A 42 6.61 1.41 -5.62
C LEU A 42 5.17 1.11 -5.25
N ILE A 43 4.23 1.63 -6.05
CA ILE A 43 2.79 1.50 -5.79
C ILE A 43 2.25 0.20 -6.38
N CYS A 44 1.71 -0.65 -5.52
CA CYS A 44 1.10 -1.92 -5.88
C CYS A 44 -0.32 -1.69 -6.41
N LEU A 45 -0.48 -1.80 -7.73
CA LEU A 45 -1.76 -1.59 -8.37
C LEU A 45 -2.74 -2.72 -8.08
N GLN A 46 -4.05 -2.47 -8.07
CA GLN A 46 -4.69 -1.19 -8.38
C GLN A 46 -5.05 -0.38 -7.14
N GLY A 47 -5.37 -1.04 -6.02
CA GLY A 47 -5.99 -0.35 -4.89
C GLY A 47 -5.06 0.59 -4.15
N ALA A 48 -3.77 0.26 -4.06
CA ALA A 48 -2.79 1.11 -3.39
C ALA A 48 -2.55 2.45 -4.11
N MET A 49 -3.06 2.66 -5.33
CA MET A 49 -2.92 3.93 -6.05
C MET A 49 -3.48 5.12 -5.27
N TYR A 50 -4.60 4.93 -4.55
CA TYR A 50 -5.24 5.99 -3.78
C TYR A 50 -4.36 6.37 -2.58
N TYR A 51 -3.98 5.35 -1.80
CA TYR A 51 -3.10 5.51 -0.65
C TYR A 51 -1.72 6.09 -1.01
N GLY A 52 -1.08 5.60 -2.08
CA GLY A 52 0.23 6.08 -2.51
C GLY A 52 0.22 7.53 -2.97
N VAL A 53 -0.81 7.95 -3.72
CA VAL A 53 -0.98 9.35 -4.11
C VAL A 53 -1.22 10.23 -2.89
N ASP A 54 -2.03 9.79 -1.94
CA ASP A 54 -2.33 10.59 -0.76
C ASP A 54 -1.13 10.70 0.19
N VAL A 55 -0.38 9.62 0.41
CA VAL A 55 0.86 9.64 1.20
C VAL A 55 1.93 10.48 0.55
N SER A 56 2.17 10.35 -0.76
CA SER A 56 3.19 11.17 -1.45
C SER A 56 2.90 12.67 -1.34
N ARG A 57 1.64 13.08 -1.52
CA ARG A 57 1.20 14.47 -1.32
C ARG A 57 1.33 14.92 0.13
N ALA A 58 1.03 14.04 1.09
CA ALA A 58 1.18 14.33 2.50
C ALA A 58 2.65 14.52 2.89
N ILE A 59 3.56 13.67 2.40
CA ILE A 59 5.01 13.80 2.60
C ILE A 59 5.50 15.15 2.07
N ARG A 60 5.09 15.52 0.85
CA ARG A 60 5.53 16.77 0.21
C ARG A 60 5.16 18.04 1.00
N ARG A 61 4.16 17.96 1.86
CA ARG A 61 3.64 19.08 2.67
C ARG A 61 4.30 19.21 4.05
N LEU A 62 5.13 18.26 4.47
CA LEU A 62 5.65 18.23 5.85
C LEU A 62 6.69 19.31 6.13
N ASP A 63 7.72 19.43 5.29
CA ASP A 63 8.79 20.41 5.50
C ASP A 63 9.28 20.96 4.15
N PRO A 64 9.08 22.25 3.87
CA PRO A 64 9.57 22.88 2.65
C PRO A 64 11.07 23.23 2.70
N ALA A 65 11.70 23.24 3.87
CA ALA A 65 13.13 23.53 4.02
C ALA A 65 14.00 22.27 3.87
N GLU A 66 13.46 21.11 4.22
CA GLU A 66 14.13 19.81 4.12
C GLU A 66 13.35 18.82 3.26
N GLU A 67 13.34 19.06 1.94
CA GLU A 67 12.61 18.19 1.02
C GLU A 67 13.14 16.74 1.06
N LEU A 68 12.22 15.78 0.97
CA LEU A 68 12.50 14.38 0.63
C LEU A 68 11.99 14.14 -0.80
N PRO A 69 12.87 14.23 -1.83
CA PRO A 69 12.51 13.94 -3.21
C PRO A 69 11.89 12.55 -3.35
N LEU A 70 10.80 12.47 -4.10
CA LEU A 70 10.06 11.23 -4.35
C LEU A 70 10.09 10.85 -5.83
N GLY A 71 10.56 9.65 -6.13
CA GLY A 71 10.24 8.95 -7.37
C GLY A 71 9.00 8.08 -7.19
N VAL A 72 8.25 7.85 -8.26
CA VAL A 72 7.05 6.98 -8.22
C VAL A 72 7.08 6.01 -9.38
N ASP A 73 6.97 4.73 -9.05
CA ASP A 73 6.72 3.65 -9.99
C ASP A 73 5.52 2.83 -9.57
N VAL A 74 5.06 1.98 -10.48
CA VAL A 74 3.95 1.08 -10.25
C VAL A 74 4.35 -0.35 -10.60
N THR A 75 3.74 -1.30 -9.91
CA THR A 75 3.78 -2.71 -10.29
C THR A 75 2.39 -3.31 -10.15
N TYR A 76 2.12 -4.41 -10.86
CA TYR A 76 0.82 -5.06 -10.80
C TYR A 76 0.99 -6.56 -10.86
N TYR A 77 0.59 -7.20 -9.76
CA TYR A 77 0.51 -8.64 -9.61
C TYR A 77 -0.95 -9.03 -9.43
N THR A 78 -1.34 -10.15 -10.02
CA THR A 78 -2.69 -10.71 -9.88
C THR A 78 -2.62 -12.17 -9.45
N ARG A 79 -3.65 -12.66 -8.78
CA ARG A 79 -3.82 -14.09 -8.48
C ARG A 79 -4.82 -14.66 -9.48
N TYR A 80 -4.37 -15.53 -10.39
CA TYR A 80 -5.27 -16.24 -11.31
C TYR A 80 -5.88 -17.48 -10.64
N GLY A 81 -7.14 -17.76 -11.01
CA GLY A 81 -7.83 -19.03 -10.77
C GLY A 81 -8.95 -18.92 -9.72
N ASN A 82 -10.16 -19.35 -10.10
CA ASN A 82 -11.33 -19.57 -9.24
C ASN A 82 -11.11 -20.64 -8.14
N GLU A 83 -9.87 -20.95 -7.78
CA GLU A 83 -9.54 -21.98 -6.81
C GLU A 83 -8.93 -21.33 -5.59
N THR A 84 -9.67 -21.45 -4.49
CA THR A 84 -9.44 -20.88 -3.16
C THR A 84 -8.21 -21.46 -2.46
N THR A 85 -7.30 -22.12 -3.18
CA THR A 85 -6.10 -22.80 -2.66
C THR A 85 -5.00 -22.85 -3.73
N GLY A 86 -3.84 -22.25 -3.45
CA GLY A 86 -2.62 -22.43 -4.28
C GLY A 86 -2.46 -21.52 -5.51
N ALA A 87 -3.23 -20.43 -5.62
CA ALA A 87 -3.18 -19.52 -6.77
C ALA A 87 -1.74 -18.98 -7.01
N LYS A 88 -1.18 -19.29 -8.19
CA LYS A 88 0.07 -18.70 -8.67
C LYS A 88 -0.12 -17.19 -8.82
N VAL A 89 0.85 -16.43 -8.32
CA VAL A 89 0.91 -14.99 -8.55
C VAL A 89 1.43 -14.78 -9.97
N GLU A 90 0.70 -14.03 -10.79
CA GLU A 90 1.12 -13.61 -12.12
C GLU A 90 1.54 -12.14 -12.09
N VAL A 91 2.63 -11.85 -12.79
CA VAL A 91 3.16 -10.50 -12.96
C VAL A 91 2.60 -9.90 -14.23
N ILE A 92 1.78 -8.84 -14.10
CA ILE A 92 1.20 -8.12 -15.23
C ILE A 92 2.06 -6.90 -15.59
N ILE A 93 2.49 -6.16 -14.57
CA ILE A 93 3.42 -5.03 -14.72
C ILE A 93 4.61 -5.33 -13.81
N PRO A 94 5.77 -5.73 -14.36
CA PRO A 94 6.93 -6.08 -13.57
C PRO A 94 7.54 -4.86 -12.89
N ILE A 95 8.37 -5.11 -11.87
CA ILE A 95 9.08 -4.06 -11.14
C ILE A 95 10.22 -3.51 -12.02
N PRO A 96 10.36 -2.18 -12.17
CA PRO A 96 11.41 -1.60 -13.01
C PRO A 96 12.82 -1.90 -12.51
N ALA A 97 13.70 -2.37 -13.40
CA ALA A 97 15.09 -2.69 -13.06
C ALA A 97 15.90 -1.48 -12.56
N HIS A 98 15.50 -0.25 -12.89
CA HIS A 98 16.19 0.95 -12.42
C HIS A 98 16.03 1.19 -10.92
N LEU A 99 15.22 0.40 -10.20
CA LEU A 99 15.13 0.47 -8.74
C LEU A 99 16.33 -0.19 -8.04
N ALA A 100 17.20 -0.88 -8.79
CA ALA A 100 18.47 -1.37 -8.29
C ALA A 100 19.30 -0.25 -7.63
N GLY A 101 19.81 -0.51 -6.43
CA GLY A 101 20.59 0.46 -5.64
C GLY A 101 19.80 1.65 -5.10
N LYS A 102 18.47 1.71 -5.25
CA LYS A 102 17.62 2.80 -4.75
C LYS A 102 16.96 2.46 -3.41
N HIS A 103 16.56 3.46 -2.65
CA HIS A 103 15.68 3.26 -1.49
C HIS A 103 14.24 3.14 -1.96
N VAL A 104 13.62 1.98 -1.72
CA VAL A 104 12.26 1.67 -2.17
C VAL A 104 11.32 1.51 -0.98
N LEU A 105 10.19 2.19 -1.03
CA LEU A 105 9.04 1.99 -0.14
C LEU A 105 7.90 1.36 -0.95
N VAL A 106 7.58 0.12 -0.66
CA VAL A 106 6.45 -0.59 -1.27
C VAL A 106 5.16 -0.07 -0.64
N ILE A 107 4.23 0.36 -1.48
CA ILE A 107 2.94 0.92 -1.07
C ILE A 107 1.84 -0.07 -1.41
N GLU A 108 1.15 -0.57 -0.39
CA GLU A 108 0.06 -1.53 -0.52
C GLU A 108 -1.22 -1.03 0.17
N ASP A 109 -2.40 -1.40 -0.34
CA ASP A 109 -3.67 -1.04 0.29
C ASP A 109 -4.05 -1.98 1.45
N ILE A 110 -3.78 -3.28 1.32
CA ILE A 110 -4.15 -4.27 2.33
C ILE A 110 -3.16 -5.43 2.46
N ILE A 111 -2.87 -5.84 3.69
CA ILE A 111 -2.33 -7.17 4.00
C ILE A 111 -3.46 -8.07 4.52
N GLU A 112 -3.79 -9.10 3.73
CA GLU A 112 -4.62 -10.24 4.16
C GLU A 112 -3.73 -11.48 4.29
N GLY A 113 -3.66 -12.34 3.27
CA GLY A 113 -2.80 -13.52 3.26
C GLY A 113 -1.30 -13.24 3.04
N GLY A 114 -0.95 -12.09 2.45
CA GLY A 114 0.44 -11.65 2.25
C GLY A 114 1.18 -12.27 1.07
N VAL A 115 0.61 -13.27 0.39
CA VAL A 115 1.28 -14.00 -0.72
C VAL A 115 1.72 -13.09 -1.87
N THR A 116 0.88 -12.15 -2.31
CA THR A 116 1.23 -11.19 -3.38
C THR A 116 2.39 -10.29 -2.94
N LEU A 117 2.34 -9.78 -1.72
CA LEU A 117 3.39 -8.92 -1.18
C LEU A 117 4.71 -9.67 -1.04
N LYS A 118 4.67 -10.95 -0.65
CA LYS A 118 5.87 -11.81 -0.61
C LYS A 118 6.49 -11.97 -2.00
N ALA A 119 5.70 -12.20 -3.04
CA ALA A 119 6.20 -12.28 -4.41
C ALA A 119 6.86 -10.96 -4.87
N ILE A 120 6.25 -9.80 -4.55
CA ILE A 120 6.84 -8.48 -4.83
C ILE A 120 8.18 -8.30 -4.12
N LEU A 121 8.26 -8.68 -2.85
CA LEU A 121 9.50 -8.60 -2.08
C LEU A 121 10.60 -9.53 -2.62
N ASP A 122 10.24 -10.71 -3.09
CA ASP A 122 11.18 -11.65 -3.71
C ASP A 122 11.73 -11.09 -5.03
N ASP A 123 10.88 -10.49 -5.87
CA ASP A 123 11.32 -9.87 -7.12
C ASP A 123 12.18 -8.62 -6.86
N LEU A 124 11.86 -7.82 -5.84
CA LEU A 124 12.73 -6.71 -5.41
C LEU A 124 14.08 -7.22 -4.91
N ALA A 125 14.13 -8.33 -4.18
CA ALA A 125 15.39 -8.90 -3.71
C ALA A 125 16.31 -9.27 -4.88
N VAL A 126 15.76 -9.76 -5.99
CA VAL A 126 16.51 -10.03 -7.24
C VAL A 126 16.99 -8.73 -7.90
N ILE A 127 16.18 -7.67 -7.91
CA ILE A 127 16.56 -6.36 -8.47
C ILE A 127 17.67 -5.69 -7.64
N GLY A 128 17.69 -5.91 -6.33
CA GLY A 128 18.69 -5.36 -5.41
C GLY A 128 18.59 -3.84 -5.13
N PRO A 129 17.46 -3.30 -4.66
CA PRO A 129 17.39 -1.97 -4.05
C PRO A 129 18.37 -1.81 -2.87
N ALA A 130 18.77 -0.57 -2.57
CA ALA A 130 19.58 -0.25 -1.40
C ALA A 130 18.84 -0.49 -0.08
N SER A 131 17.53 -0.32 -0.07
CA SER A 131 16.68 -0.72 1.06
C SER A 131 15.25 -0.98 0.58
N ILE A 132 14.54 -1.88 1.24
CA ILE A 132 13.12 -2.15 1.01
C ILE A 132 12.39 -1.95 2.34
N ASN A 133 11.38 -1.08 2.35
CA ASN A 133 10.42 -0.96 3.45
C ASN A 133 8.99 -1.12 2.92
N LEU A 134 8.06 -1.42 3.83
CA LEU A 134 6.64 -1.54 3.51
C LEU A 134 5.85 -0.40 4.16
N ALA A 135 4.92 0.19 3.41
CA ALA A 135 3.85 0.99 3.98
C ALA A 135 2.51 0.49 3.47
N VAL A 136 1.64 0.08 4.40
CA VAL A 136 0.36 -0.55 4.09
C VAL A 136 -0.75 0.24 4.78
N LEU A 137 -1.82 0.55 4.04
CA LEU A 137 -2.95 1.29 4.61
C LEU A 137 -3.73 0.45 5.61
N THR A 138 -4.10 -0.78 5.24
CA THR A 138 -4.96 -1.66 6.05
C THR A 138 -4.38 -3.06 6.25
N MET A 139 -4.84 -3.75 7.28
CA MET A 139 -4.45 -5.13 7.58
C MET A 139 -5.64 -5.90 8.15
N LYS A 140 -5.75 -7.19 7.83
CA LYS A 140 -6.62 -8.14 8.54
C LYS A 140 -5.77 -9.00 9.49
N PRO A 141 -5.74 -8.71 10.80
CA PRO A 141 -4.89 -9.43 11.73
C PRO A 141 -5.19 -10.93 11.76
N GLY A 142 -4.15 -11.76 11.81
CA GLY A 142 -4.28 -13.21 11.97
C GLY A 142 -4.65 -13.98 10.71
N LEU A 143 -4.74 -13.32 9.55
CA LEU A 143 -5.01 -13.97 8.26
C LEU A 143 -3.75 -14.17 7.40
N GLN A 144 -2.59 -13.74 7.87
CA GLN A 144 -1.33 -13.87 7.13
C GLN A 144 -0.93 -15.34 6.97
N GLU A 145 -0.70 -15.77 5.74
CA GLU A 145 -0.31 -17.15 5.38
C GLU A 145 1.20 -17.30 5.22
N VAL A 146 1.92 -16.19 5.12
CA VAL A 146 3.36 -16.11 4.90
C VAL A 146 4.00 -15.10 5.85
N GLU A 147 5.26 -15.31 6.18
CA GLU A 147 6.05 -14.35 6.94
C GLU A 147 6.37 -13.13 6.06
N LEU A 148 6.10 -11.95 6.61
CA LEU A 148 6.37 -10.67 5.98
C LEU A 148 7.15 -9.78 6.96
N PRO A 149 8.04 -8.92 6.47
CA PRO A 149 8.64 -7.90 7.32
C PRO A 149 7.54 -6.98 7.87
N ALA A 150 7.72 -6.49 9.10
CA ALA A 150 6.78 -5.55 9.70
C ALA A 150 6.70 -4.27 8.86
N PRO A 151 5.48 -3.75 8.58
CA PRO A 151 5.34 -2.44 7.95
C PRO A 151 6.02 -1.33 8.75
N LEU A 152 6.68 -0.39 8.05
CA LEU A 152 7.30 0.80 8.64
C LEU A 152 6.27 1.69 9.33
N VAL A 153 5.01 1.62 8.89
CA VAL A 153 3.88 2.37 9.43
C VAL A 153 2.81 1.41 9.92
N THR A 154 2.15 1.74 11.03
CA THR A 154 1.11 0.90 11.62
C THR A 154 -0.20 0.97 10.81
N PRO A 155 -0.63 -0.12 10.13
CA PRO A 155 -1.84 -0.13 9.31
C PRO A 155 -3.11 0.02 10.16
N LEU A 156 -4.22 0.36 9.50
CA LEU A 156 -5.55 0.27 10.10
C LEU A 156 -6.00 -1.19 10.11
N GLU A 157 -6.42 -1.69 11.28
CA GLU A 157 -6.97 -3.03 11.39
C GLU A 157 -8.42 -3.04 10.90
N VAL A 158 -8.72 -3.92 9.95
CA VAL A 158 -10.05 -4.03 9.38
C VAL A 158 -10.55 -5.47 9.44
N THR A 159 -11.87 -5.64 9.45
CA THR A 159 -12.52 -6.96 9.51
C THR A 159 -13.50 -7.17 8.36
N GLY A 160 -13.72 -8.43 7.99
CA GLY A 160 -14.64 -8.82 6.92
C GLY A 160 -14.17 -8.41 5.52
N TRP A 161 -15.13 -8.27 4.61
CA TRP A 161 -14.87 -7.75 3.26
C TRP A 161 -15.01 -6.23 3.28
N VAL A 162 -13.96 -5.51 2.87
CA VAL A 162 -13.84 -4.05 3.05
C VAL A 162 -13.69 -3.37 1.70
N GLU A 163 -14.32 -2.22 1.55
CA GLU A 163 -14.28 -1.41 0.33
C GLU A 163 -14.12 0.09 0.67
N GLY A 164 -13.64 0.86 -0.30
CA GLY A 164 -13.30 2.27 -0.13
C GLY A 164 -11.83 2.50 0.19
N ALA A 165 -11.42 3.77 0.13
CA ALA A 165 -10.02 4.21 0.24
C ALA A 165 -9.05 3.40 -0.66
N GLY A 166 -9.51 3.08 -1.87
CA GLY A 166 -8.78 2.25 -2.82
C GLY A 166 -9.20 0.79 -2.86
N LEU A 167 -9.76 0.21 -1.81
CA LEU A 167 -10.26 -1.17 -1.80
C LEU A 167 -11.57 -1.30 -2.61
N ASP A 168 -11.80 -2.45 -3.23
CA ASP A 168 -12.93 -2.65 -4.14
C ASP A 168 -13.82 -3.86 -3.84
N THR A 169 -15.05 -3.76 -4.32
CA THR A 169 -15.91 -4.91 -4.59
C THR A 169 -16.24 -4.92 -6.08
N ALA A 170 -15.84 -5.98 -6.79
CA ALA A 170 -16.10 -6.14 -8.23
C ALA A 170 -15.66 -4.92 -9.07
N LYS A 171 -14.48 -4.37 -8.78
CA LYS A 171 -13.89 -3.19 -9.44
C LYS A 171 -14.74 -1.92 -9.30
N ARG A 172 -15.46 -1.79 -8.19
CA ARG A 172 -16.28 -0.61 -7.83
C ARG A 172 -15.96 -0.15 -6.41
N ARG A 173 -16.33 1.10 -6.10
CA ARG A 173 -16.31 1.70 -4.77
C ARG A 173 -14.92 2.03 -4.21
N ARG A 174 -13.87 1.94 -5.02
CA ARG A 174 -12.51 2.39 -4.64
C ARG A 174 -12.50 3.87 -4.27
N GLU A 175 -13.34 4.64 -4.94
CA GLU A 175 -13.48 6.09 -4.81
C GLU A 175 -14.17 6.56 -3.51
N LEU A 176 -14.75 5.65 -2.73
CA LEU A 176 -15.31 6.03 -1.44
C LEU A 176 -14.19 6.55 -0.52
N PRO A 177 -14.37 7.71 0.13
CA PRO A 177 -13.30 8.33 0.90
C PRO A 177 -13.09 7.69 2.29
N HIS A 178 -13.94 6.73 2.67
CA HIS A 178 -13.97 6.05 3.95
C HIS A 178 -13.85 4.53 3.73
N LEU A 179 -13.54 3.78 4.79
CA LEU A 179 -13.54 2.32 4.76
C LEU A 179 -14.84 1.80 5.35
N GLN A 180 -15.53 0.94 4.62
CA GLN A 180 -16.74 0.27 5.10
C GLN A 180 -16.67 -1.24 4.87
N ARG A 181 -17.25 -2.00 5.80
CA ARG A 181 -17.50 -3.43 5.66
C ARG A 181 -18.72 -3.63 4.79
N ARG A 182 -18.59 -4.47 3.76
CA ARG A 182 -19.72 -4.92 2.95
C ARG A 182 -20.70 -5.69 3.84
N ALA A 183 -21.99 -5.35 3.71
CA ALA A 183 -23.08 -6.10 4.34
C ALA A 183 -23.22 -7.52 3.79
#